data_AF-A0A0P1LF70-F1
#
_entry.id   AF-A0A0P1LF70-F1
#
_cell.length_a   1.000
_cell.length_b   1.000
_cell.length_c   1.000
_cell.angle_alpha   90.00
_cell.angle_beta   90.00
_cell.angle_gamma   90.00
#
_symmetry.space_group_name_H-M   'P 1'
#
loop_
_entity.id
_entity.type
_entity.pdbx_description
1 polymer ?
#
loop_
_entity_poly.entity_id
_entity_poly.type
_entity_poly.pdbx_seq_one_letter_code
_entity_poly.pdbx_strand_id
1 'polypeptide(L)'
;MKPINERDPVFPISVVAERLGISEHTIRMYEREGLIIPYKKESGHRLFSQVDMERIECIKRTISEKKISIAGIRRLLALIPCWEIKGCEDDIKYSCPAYVDYERPCWLHKASLKGDCATNECRECPVYNSIKSCDELKELLKRYIEKSAI
;
A
#
# COMPACT_ATOMS: atom_id res chain seq x y z
N MET A 1 -27.37 13.63 -7.25
CA MET A 1 -26.02 13.51 -6.65
C MET A 1 -25.45 12.17 -7.11
N LYS A 2 -24.25 12.12 -7.74
CA LYS A 2 -23.64 10.83 -8.10
C LYS A 2 -23.22 10.10 -6.82
N PRO A 3 -23.41 8.76 -6.72
CA PRO A 3 -22.93 8.01 -5.57
C PRO A 3 -21.40 8.07 -5.53
N ILE A 4 -20.85 8.35 -4.35
CA ILE A 4 -19.41 8.34 -4.09
C ILE A 4 -18.97 6.88 -4.08
N ASN A 5 -17.98 6.51 -4.90
CA ASN A 5 -17.37 5.20 -4.84
C ASN A 5 -16.44 5.11 -3.61
N GLU A 6 -16.33 3.93 -2.99
CA GLU A 6 -15.43 3.71 -1.85
C GLU A 6 -13.96 4.07 -2.13
N ARG A 7 -13.55 4.09 -3.40
CA ARG A 7 -12.20 4.47 -3.85
C ARG A 7 -12.05 5.94 -4.20
N ASP A 8 -13.13 6.72 -4.25
CA ASP A 8 -13.06 8.13 -4.56
C ASP A 8 -12.39 8.87 -3.39
N PRO A 9 -11.26 9.55 -3.62
CA PRO A 9 -10.57 10.28 -2.58
C PRO A 9 -11.31 11.59 -2.31
N VAL A 10 -12.18 11.62 -1.31
CA VAL A 10 -13.04 12.78 -1.00
C VAL A 10 -12.87 13.30 0.43
N PHE A 11 -12.21 12.53 1.31
CA PHE A 11 -12.04 12.88 2.72
C PHE A 11 -10.71 13.62 2.94
N PRO A 12 -10.71 14.86 3.45
CA PRO A 12 -9.49 15.54 3.90
C PRO A 12 -8.82 14.81 5.07
N ILE A 13 -7.51 15.04 5.24
CA ILE A 13 -6.72 14.41 6.32
C ILE A 13 -7.30 14.67 7.73
N SER A 14 -7.87 15.85 7.97
CA SER A 14 -8.47 16.21 9.26
C SER A 14 -9.68 15.34 9.58
N VAL A 15 -10.56 15.11 8.59
CA VAL A 15 -11.74 14.23 8.72
C VAL A 15 -11.31 12.79 8.98
N VAL A 16 -10.27 12.32 8.30
CA VAL A 16 -9.72 10.97 8.52
C VAL A 16 -9.13 10.83 9.93
N ALA A 17 -8.35 11.81 10.37
CA ALA A 17 -7.74 11.85 11.70
C ALA A 17 -8.80 11.77 12.81
N GLU A 18 -9.85 12.58 12.70
CA GLU A 18 -10.99 12.58 13.62
C GLU A 18 -11.70 11.22 13.64
N ARG A 19 -12.08 10.69 12.48
CA ARG A 19 -12.83 9.42 12.37
C ARG A 19 -12.06 8.21 12.90
N LEU A 20 -10.75 8.18 12.69
CA LEU A 20 -9.90 7.07 13.11
C LEU A 20 -9.29 7.27 14.49
N GLY A 21 -9.51 8.42 15.13
CA GLY A 21 -8.94 8.74 16.44
C GLY A 21 -7.42 8.73 16.46
N ILE A 22 -6.77 9.19 15.38
CA ILE A 22 -5.30 9.34 15.29
C ILE A 22 -4.93 10.73 14.80
N SER A 23 -3.73 11.21 15.15
CA SER A 23 -3.31 12.54 14.72
C SER A 23 -3.03 12.64 13.21
N GLU A 24 -3.23 13.81 12.61
CA GLU A 24 -2.77 14.06 11.23
C GLU A 24 -1.26 13.85 11.07
N HIS A 25 -0.48 14.12 12.12
CA HIS A 25 0.95 13.87 12.13
C HIS A 25 1.25 12.38 11.95
N THR A 26 0.51 11.50 12.63
CA THR A 26 0.60 10.04 12.50
C THR A 26 0.28 9.58 11.08
N ILE A 27 -0.79 10.10 10.47
CA ILE A 27 -1.14 9.77 9.07
C ILE A 27 -0.03 10.20 8.11
N ARG A 28 0.52 11.41 8.27
CA ARG A 28 1.66 11.89 7.47
C ARG A 28 2.90 11.05 7.70
N MET A 29 3.10 10.51 8.90
CA MET A 29 4.18 9.59 9.19
C MET A 29 3.98 8.27 8.44
N TYR A 30 2.77 7.69 8.44
CA TYR A 30 2.48 6.50 7.63
C TYR A 30 2.71 6.72 6.13
N GLU A 31 2.38 7.90 5.61
CA GLU A 31 2.69 8.27 4.23
C GLU A 31 4.21 8.32 3.98
N ARG A 32 4.98 9.02 4.83
CA ARG A 32 6.44 9.13 4.68
C ARG A 32 7.14 7.78 4.73
N GLU A 33 6.63 6.89 5.57
CA GLU A 33 7.12 5.52 5.73
C GLU A 33 6.62 4.58 4.62
N GLY A 34 5.87 5.11 3.64
CA GLY A 34 5.40 4.36 2.47
C GLY A 34 4.34 3.31 2.78
N LEU A 35 3.67 3.40 3.93
CA LEU A 35 2.60 2.48 4.30
C LEU A 35 1.29 2.83 3.60
N ILE A 36 1.11 4.10 3.22
CA ILE A 36 -0.05 4.61 2.49
C ILE A 36 0.37 5.57 1.38
N ILE A 37 -0.44 5.67 0.33
CA ILE A 37 -0.25 6.59 -0.80
C ILE A 37 -1.53 7.43 -0.94
N PRO A 38 -1.62 8.62 -0.31
CA PRO A 38 -2.82 9.46 -0.43
C PRO A 38 -2.96 10.00 -1.85
N TYR A 39 -4.18 10.39 -2.23
CA TYR A 39 -4.35 11.26 -3.38
C TYR A 39 -3.91 12.68 -3.01
N LYS A 40 -3.10 13.32 -3.85
CA LYS A 40 -2.69 14.72 -3.67
C LYS A 40 -3.35 15.56 -4.76
N LYS A 41 -4.11 16.57 -4.34
CA LYS A 41 -4.53 17.64 -5.25
C LYS A 41 -3.32 18.42 -5.74
N GLU A 42 -3.48 19.15 -6.83
CA GLU A 42 -2.50 20.14 -7.31
C GLU A 42 -2.12 21.16 -6.22
N SER A 43 -3.07 21.53 -5.35
CA SER A 43 -2.83 22.40 -4.21
C SER A 43 -1.97 21.78 -3.08
N GLY A 44 -1.58 20.50 -3.22
CA GLY A 44 -0.85 19.74 -2.20
C GLY A 44 -1.73 19.14 -1.08
N HIS A 45 -3.03 19.41 -1.09
CA HIS A 45 -3.97 18.84 -0.11
C HIS A 45 -4.15 17.33 -0.33
N ARG A 46 -4.09 16.57 0.77
CA ARG A 46 -4.30 15.13 0.77
C ARG A 46 -5.78 14.82 0.86
N LEU A 47 -6.22 13.91 0.02
CA LEU A 47 -7.53 13.31 0.09
C LEU A 47 -7.39 11.80 0.21
N PHE A 48 -8.34 11.24 0.93
CA PHE A 48 -8.43 9.83 1.24
C PHE A 48 -9.82 9.33 0.84
N SER A 49 -9.85 8.08 0.43
CA SER A 49 -11.06 7.32 0.12
C SER A 49 -11.46 6.47 1.31
N GLN A 50 -12.61 5.79 1.23
CA GLN A 50 -13.03 4.83 2.24
C GLN A 50 -12.01 3.70 2.39
N VAL A 51 -11.49 3.19 1.27
CA VAL A 51 -10.45 2.13 1.26
C VAL A 51 -9.15 2.58 1.93
N ASP A 52 -8.77 3.86 1.81
CA ASP A 52 -7.59 4.35 2.52
C ASP A 52 -7.79 4.38 4.03
N MET A 53 -9.00 4.76 4.49
CA MET A 53 -9.31 4.78 5.91
C MET A 53 -9.26 3.37 6.51
N GLU A 54 -9.77 2.37 5.78
CA GLU A 54 -9.67 0.96 6.18
C GLU A 54 -8.22 0.51 6.30
N ARG A 55 -7.36 0.88 5.34
CA ARG A 55 -5.93 0.60 5.42
C ARG A 55 -5.27 1.29 6.61
N ILE A 56 -5.58 2.57 6.87
CA ILE A 56 -5.01 3.33 7.98
C ILE A 56 -5.45 2.73 9.32
N GLU A 57 -6.73 2.38 9.47
CA GLU A 57 -7.24 1.72 10.68
C GLU A 57 -6.53 0.38 10.88
N CYS A 58 -6.28 -0.37 9.81
CA CYS A 58 -5.54 -1.62 9.92
C CYS A 58 -4.10 -1.41 10.38
N ILE A 59 -3.38 -0.44 9.81
CA ILE A 59 -2.02 -0.10 10.23
C ILE A 59 -2.01 0.28 11.71
N LYS A 60 -2.94 1.14 12.13
CA LYS A 60 -3.12 1.57 13.52
C LYS A 60 -3.32 0.36 14.44
N ARG A 61 -4.28 -0.52 14.15
CA ARG A 61 -4.55 -1.73 14.95
C ARG A 61 -3.35 -2.69 15.00
N THR A 62 -2.65 -2.86 13.88
CA THR A 62 -1.44 -3.68 13.80
C THR A 62 -0.33 -3.17 14.72
N ILE A 63 -0.18 -1.84 14.80
CA ILE A 63 0.78 -1.22 15.72
C ILE A 63 0.29 -1.33 17.18
N SER A 64 -0.95 -0.95 17.47
CA SER A 64 -1.44 -0.81 18.84
C SER A 64 -1.75 -2.16 19.51
N GLU A 65 -2.34 -3.10 18.78
CA GLU A 65 -2.80 -4.40 19.31
C GLU A 65 -1.75 -5.49 19.09
N LYS A 66 -1.16 -5.57 17.89
CA LYS A 66 -0.21 -6.65 17.53
C LYS A 66 1.25 -6.29 17.79
N LYS A 67 1.52 -5.04 18.19
CA LYS A 67 2.86 -4.52 18.53
C LYS A 67 3.89 -4.67 17.41
N ILE A 68 3.44 -4.69 16.16
CA ILE A 68 4.33 -4.69 15.00
C ILE A 68 4.75 -3.24 14.73
N SER A 69 6.06 -3.02 14.58
CA SER A 69 6.60 -1.69 14.28
C SER A 69 6.29 -1.26 12.85
N ILE A 70 6.36 0.04 12.59
CA ILE A 70 6.27 0.62 11.23
C ILE A 70 7.23 -0.06 10.26
N ALA A 71 8.49 -0.26 10.67
CA ALA A 71 9.49 -0.96 9.86
C ALA A 71 9.10 -2.42 9.59
N GLY A 72 8.48 -3.09 10.58
CA GLY A 72 7.91 -4.42 10.41
C GLY A 72 6.80 -4.45 9.37
N ILE A 73 5.83 -3.53 9.45
CA ILE A 73 4.75 -3.41 8.46
C ILE A 73 5.32 -3.12 7.07
N ARG A 74 6.28 -2.19 6.97
CA ARG A 74 6.91 -1.85 5.69
C ARG A 74 7.60 -3.05 5.04
N ARG A 75 8.33 -3.85 5.83
CA ARG A 75 8.93 -5.11 5.36
C ARG A 75 7.87 -6.12 4.93
N LEU A 76 6.79 -6.27 5.69
CA LEU A 76 5.68 -7.14 5.29
C LEU A 76 5.07 -6.73 3.94
N LEU A 77 4.92 -5.42 3.68
CA LEU A 77 4.46 -4.90 2.39
C LEU A 77 5.50 -5.12 1.28
N ALA A 78 6.79 -5.14 1.59
CA ALA A 78 7.85 -5.46 0.63
C ALA A 78 7.80 -6.90 0.12
N LEU A 79 7.22 -7.81 0.91
CA LEU A 79 7.05 -9.22 0.53
C LEU A 79 5.87 -9.47 -0.42
N ILE A 80 5.11 -8.44 -0.80
CA ILE A 80 4.04 -8.60 -1.81
C ILE A 80 4.70 -9.03 -3.12
N PRO A 81 4.30 -10.17 -3.71
CA PRO A 81 4.91 -10.68 -4.93
C PRO A 81 4.40 -9.89 -6.15
N CYS A 82 4.89 -8.66 -6.29
CA CYS A 82 4.45 -7.73 -7.32
C CYS A 82 4.66 -8.29 -8.73
N TRP A 83 5.70 -9.11 -8.92
CA TRP A 83 6.02 -9.77 -10.18
C TRP A 83 4.97 -10.81 -10.60
N GLU A 84 4.38 -11.54 -9.66
CA GLU A 84 3.27 -12.47 -9.97
C GLU A 84 2.00 -11.69 -10.29
N ILE A 85 1.69 -10.66 -9.48
CA ILE A 85 0.49 -9.84 -9.67
C ILE A 85 0.54 -9.09 -11.01
N LYS A 86 1.73 -8.66 -11.43
CA LYS A 86 1.95 -7.94 -12.69
C LYS A 86 2.27 -8.85 -13.87
N GLY A 87 2.58 -10.12 -13.65
CA GLY A 87 3.03 -11.03 -14.70
C GLY A 87 4.36 -10.61 -15.32
N CYS A 88 5.36 -10.28 -14.50
CA CYS A 88 6.67 -9.87 -15.02
C CYS A 88 7.44 -11.05 -15.61
N GLU A 89 8.03 -10.85 -16.79
CA GLU A 89 9.01 -11.78 -17.37
C GLU A 89 10.26 -11.88 -16.47
N ASP A 90 10.95 -13.03 -16.53
CA ASP A 90 12.04 -13.36 -15.61
C ASP A 90 13.23 -12.39 -15.72
N ASP A 91 13.59 -11.97 -16.93
CA ASP A 91 14.67 -11.01 -17.19
C ASP A 91 14.40 -9.63 -16.57
N ILE A 92 13.14 -9.18 -16.61
CA ILE A 92 12.68 -7.95 -15.95
C ILE A 92 12.63 -8.15 -14.44
N LYS A 93 12.10 -9.29 -13.98
CA LYS A 93 11.94 -9.63 -12.55
C LYS A 93 13.27 -9.62 -11.81
N TYR A 94 14.29 -10.33 -12.30
CA TYR A 94 15.58 -10.45 -11.62
C TYR A 94 16.39 -9.14 -11.62
N SER A 95 16.09 -8.22 -12.54
CA SER A 95 16.71 -6.89 -12.58
C SER A 95 15.88 -5.80 -11.89
N CYS A 96 14.70 -6.13 -11.35
CA CYS A 96 13.80 -5.18 -10.73
C CYS A 96 14.24 -4.85 -9.30
N PRO A 97 14.43 -3.57 -8.92
CA PRO A 97 14.83 -3.20 -7.57
C PRO A 97 13.82 -3.65 -6.51
N ALA A 98 12.53 -3.69 -6.85
CA ALA A 98 11.48 -4.14 -5.93
C ALA A 98 11.44 -5.66 -5.72
N TYR A 99 12.08 -6.45 -6.60
CA TYR A 99 12.21 -7.89 -6.40
C TYR A 99 13.32 -8.24 -5.42
N VAL A 100 14.41 -7.45 -5.45
CA VAL A 100 15.61 -7.69 -4.64
C VAL A 100 15.59 -6.98 -3.28
N ASP A 101 14.84 -5.88 -3.13
CA ASP A 101 14.71 -5.12 -1.89
C ASP A 101 13.59 -5.68 -1.01
N TYR A 102 13.96 -6.29 0.13
CA TYR A 102 13.01 -6.82 1.12
C TYR A 102 12.61 -5.81 2.19
N GLU A 103 13.15 -4.58 2.14
CA GLU A 103 12.83 -3.53 3.09
C GLU A 103 11.70 -2.64 2.61
N ARG A 104 11.58 -2.41 1.30
CA ARG A 104 10.66 -1.41 0.75
C ARG A 104 9.71 -2.03 -0.27
N PRO A 105 8.38 -1.79 -0.17
CA PRO A 105 7.45 -2.20 -1.20
C PRO A 105 7.73 -1.52 -2.55
N CYS A 106 7.26 -2.14 -3.63
CA CYS A 106 7.60 -1.71 -4.98
C CYS A 106 7.30 -0.23 -5.24
N TRP A 107 6.23 0.33 -4.67
CA TRP A 107 5.87 1.74 -4.85
C TRP A 107 6.85 2.73 -4.21
N LEU A 108 7.72 2.31 -3.29
CA LEU A 108 8.83 3.13 -2.81
C LEU A 108 10.05 3.12 -3.75
N HIS A 109 10.06 2.25 -4.75
CA HIS A 109 11.08 2.22 -5.80
C HIS A 109 10.67 2.96 -7.07
N LYS A 110 9.53 3.68 -7.05
CA LYS A 110 8.87 4.24 -8.25
C LYS A 110 9.83 4.90 -9.25
N ALA A 111 10.78 5.71 -8.78
CA ALA A 111 11.75 6.41 -9.62
C ALA A 111 12.74 5.49 -10.37
N SER A 112 12.91 4.24 -9.91
CA SER A 112 13.82 3.24 -10.47
C SER A 112 13.09 2.07 -11.13
N LEU A 113 11.76 2.06 -11.11
CA LEU A 113 10.98 1.04 -11.82
C LEU A 113 11.02 1.28 -13.34
N LYS A 114 10.79 0.21 -14.10
CA LYS A 114 10.77 0.21 -15.57
C LYS A 114 9.38 -0.19 -16.10
N GLY A 115 9.15 0.02 -17.40
CA GLY A 115 7.90 -0.34 -18.10
C GLY A 115 6.68 0.32 -17.47
N ASP A 116 5.56 -0.39 -17.44
CA ASP A 116 4.30 0.07 -16.83
C ASP A 116 4.44 0.50 -15.37
N CYS A 117 5.35 -0.13 -14.63
CA CYS A 117 5.60 0.23 -13.24
C CYS A 117 6.27 1.61 -13.10
N ALA A 118 6.96 2.09 -14.15
CA ALA A 118 7.53 3.44 -14.20
C ALA A 118 6.46 4.51 -14.49
N THR A 119 5.45 4.19 -15.30
CA THR A 119 4.47 5.16 -15.81
C THR A 119 3.16 5.20 -15.02
N ASN A 120 2.68 4.06 -14.52
CA ASN A 120 1.35 4.00 -13.89
C ASN A 120 1.33 4.52 -12.45
N GLU A 121 0.22 5.13 -12.04
CA GLU A 121 0.04 5.58 -10.66
C GLU A 121 0.00 4.39 -9.69
N CYS A 122 0.92 4.37 -8.71
CA CYS A 122 0.99 3.27 -7.75
C CYS A 122 -0.29 3.12 -6.93
N ARG A 123 -0.99 4.22 -6.68
CA ARG A 123 -2.28 4.24 -5.96
C ARG A 123 -3.36 3.43 -6.69
N GLU A 124 -3.30 3.37 -8.01
CA GLU A 124 -4.26 2.65 -8.85
C GLU A 124 -3.75 1.24 -9.23
N CYS A 125 -2.50 0.93 -8.90
CA CYS A 125 -1.87 -0.33 -9.24
C CYS A 125 -2.51 -1.53 -8.49
N PRO A 126 -2.74 -2.67 -9.17
CA PRO A 126 -3.22 -3.89 -8.52
C PRO A 126 -2.35 -4.37 -7.36
N VAL A 127 -1.03 -4.13 -7.41
CA VAL A 127 -0.10 -4.50 -6.34
C VAL A 127 -0.42 -3.74 -5.05
N TYR A 128 -0.53 -2.42 -5.12
CA TYR A 128 -0.90 -1.59 -3.97
C TYR A 128 -2.33 -1.91 -3.49
N ASN A 129 -3.24 -2.21 -4.40
CA ASN A 129 -4.63 -2.52 -4.07
C ASN A 129 -4.87 -3.99 -3.68
N SER A 130 -3.84 -4.84 -3.67
CA SER A 130 -3.96 -6.28 -3.38
C SER A 130 -4.19 -6.60 -1.90
N ILE A 131 -3.84 -5.67 -1.00
CA ILE A 131 -4.01 -5.82 0.45
C ILE A 131 -4.94 -4.71 0.94
N LYS A 132 -6.20 -5.05 1.23
CA LYS A 132 -7.14 -4.09 1.82
C LYS A 132 -7.02 -4.06 3.34
N SER A 133 -6.66 -5.19 3.95
CA SER A 133 -6.43 -5.31 5.38
C SER A 133 -5.24 -6.22 5.71
N CYS A 134 -4.67 -6.06 6.89
CA CYS A 134 -3.48 -6.77 7.37
C CYS A 134 -3.78 -8.26 7.64
N ASP A 135 -5.05 -8.61 7.84
CA ASP A 135 -5.51 -10.00 7.93
C ASP A 135 -5.45 -10.70 6.55
N GLU A 136 -5.58 -9.95 5.45
CA GLU A 136 -5.48 -10.49 4.09
C GLU A 136 -4.05 -10.81 3.65
N LEU A 137 -3.01 -10.26 4.31
CA LEU A 137 -1.63 -10.60 3.95
C LEU A 137 -1.37 -12.09 4.17
N LYS A 138 -1.90 -12.68 5.26
CA LYS A 138 -1.75 -14.11 5.52
C LYS A 138 -2.46 -14.95 4.47
N GLU A 139 -3.68 -14.57 4.06
CA GLU A 139 -4.43 -15.26 3.01
C GLU A 139 -3.80 -15.08 1.62
N LEU A 140 -3.20 -13.92 1.36
CA LEU A 140 -2.41 -13.67 0.17
C LEU A 140 -1.21 -14.62 0.12
N LEU A 141 -0.39 -14.67 1.18
CA LEU A 141 0.77 -15.55 1.27
C LEU A 141 0.37 -17.03 1.23
N LYS A 142 -0.71 -17.42 1.90
CA LYS A 142 -1.24 -18.78 1.89
C LYS A 142 -1.59 -19.24 0.48
N ARG A 143 -2.36 -18.44 -0.27
CA ARG A 143 -2.67 -18.71 -1.67
C ARG A 143 -1.42 -18.86 -2.53
N TYR A 144 -0.35 -18.12 -2.24
CA TYR A 144 0.91 -18.25 -2.97
C TYR A 144 1.68 -19.52 -2.62
N ILE A 145 1.83 -19.83 -1.34
CA ILE A 145 2.52 -21.05 -0.88
C ILE A 145 1.81 -22.30 -1.44
N GLU A 146 0.48 -22.30 -1.48
CA GLU A 146 -0.31 -23.40 -2.03
C GLU A 146 -0.17 -23.55 -3.56
N LYS A 147 0.03 -22.44 -4.30
CA LYS A 147 0.27 -22.47 -5.76
C LYS A 147 1.66 -22.95 -6.14
N SER A 148 2.67 -22.70 -5.31
CA SER A 148 4.05 -23.14 -5.55
C SER A 148 4.32 -24.61 -5.15
N ALA A 149 3.32 -25.30 -4.60
CA ALA A 149 3.40 -26.68 -4.13
C ALA A 149 2.93 -27.72 -5.18
N ILE A 150 2.70 -27.30 -6.42
CA ILE A 150 2.28 -28.14 -7.55
C ILE A 150 3.36 -28.13 -8.63
#